data_AF-A0AAE2R837-F1
#
_entry.id   AF-A0AAE2R837-F1
#
_cell.length_a   1.000
_cell.length_b   1.000
_cell.length_c   1.000
_cell.angle_alpha   90.00
_cell.angle_beta   90.00
_cell.angle_gamma   90.00
#
_symmetry.space_group_name_H-M   'P 1'
#
loop_
_entity.id
_entity.type
_entity.pdbx_description
1 polymer ?
#
loop_
_entity_poly.entity_id
_entity_poly.type
_entity_poly.pdbx_seq_one_letter_code
_entity_poly.pdbx_strand_id
1 'polypeptide(L)'
;MLKIDDAIGLIIDGTHEANRKYLRMSGGATVHEYGIEPLISATIAETLYNSGAQRGEECFVTLETTCWELVKWSLGGEVEDSVYKDSDGQRGDVVYWNRHNLPEGVVEVKRHFSFSNCEDDIRKISSLLSRLDTQEEGTLKWGAVASMRETTNTSTKDKKAVLKDFLSKCEEKFPDFTFKGRCEEVEVEADSAVKKRRPELTAFQAYAVLFRRKKE
;
A
#
# COMPACT_ATOMS: atom_id res chain seq x y z
N MET A 1 11.54 8.53 -12.04
CA MET A 1 11.40 8.38 -10.56
C MET A 1 9.96 8.66 -10.25
N LEU A 2 9.28 7.69 -9.63
CA LEU A 2 7.85 7.79 -9.39
C LEU A 2 7.60 8.89 -8.35
N LYS A 3 6.85 9.93 -8.72
CA LYS A 3 6.50 10.96 -7.73
C LYS A 3 5.54 10.36 -6.72
N ILE A 4 5.69 10.74 -5.46
CA ILE A 4 4.87 10.26 -4.34
C ILE A 4 3.37 10.46 -4.58
N ASP A 5 3.01 11.60 -5.17
CA ASP A 5 1.62 11.94 -5.47
C ASP A 5 1.03 11.05 -6.57
N ASP A 6 1.88 10.60 -7.50
CA ASP A 6 1.49 9.64 -8.52
C ASP A 6 1.38 8.24 -7.88
N ALA A 7 2.35 7.85 -7.04
CA ALA A 7 2.33 6.56 -6.34
C ALA A 7 1.06 6.35 -5.52
N ILE A 8 0.66 7.32 -4.70
CA ILE A 8 -0.55 7.20 -3.87
C ILE A 8 -1.82 7.13 -4.73
N GLY A 9 -1.86 7.81 -5.87
CA GLY A 9 -2.96 7.70 -6.84
C GLY A 9 -3.04 6.30 -7.44
N LEU A 10 -1.92 5.78 -7.91
CA LEU A 10 -1.83 4.44 -8.50
C LEU A 10 -2.21 3.32 -7.51
N ILE A 11 -1.84 3.47 -6.23
CA ILE A 11 -2.24 2.52 -5.18
C ILE A 11 -3.76 2.54 -4.97
N ILE A 12 -4.38 3.72 -4.95
CA ILE A 12 -5.84 3.86 -4.86
C ILE A 12 -6.53 3.24 -6.08
N ASP A 13 -6.05 3.55 -7.27
CA ASP A 13 -6.59 3.02 -8.54
C ASP A 13 -6.48 1.49 -8.59
N GLY A 14 -5.33 0.93 -8.21
CA GLY A 14 -5.11 -0.51 -8.14
C GLY A 14 -6.02 -1.20 -7.12
N THR A 15 -6.26 -0.55 -5.97
CA THR A 15 -7.16 -1.06 -4.93
C THR A 15 -8.61 -1.12 -5.43
N HIS A 16 -9.08 -0.07 -6.11
CA HIS A 16 -10.42 -0.06 -6.72
C HIS A 16 -10.53 -1.06 -7.86
N GLU A 17 -9.53 -1.16 -8.74
CA GLU A 17 -9.55 -2.12 -9.84
C GLU A 17 -9.56 -3.57 -9.33
N ALA A 18 -8.86 -3.88 -8.23
CA ALA A 18 -8.91 -5.20 -7.61
C ALA A 18 -10.34 -5.58 -7.21
N ASN A 19 -11.05 -4.65 -6.57
CA ASN A 19 -12.45 -4.84 -6.22
C ASN A 19 -13.33 -4.99 -7.48
N ARG A 20 -13.16 -4.13 -8.49
CA ARG A 20 -13.90 -4.25 -9.75
C ARG A 20 -13.68 -5.60 -10.45
N LYS A 21 -12.43 -6.09 -10.51
CA LYS A 21 -12.10 -7.42 -11.05
C LYS A 21 -12.84 -8.52 -10.30
N TYR A 22 -12.75 -8.52 -8.97
CA TYR A 22 -13.38 -9.56 -8.17
C TYR A 22 -14.91 -9.51 -8.22
N LEU A 23 -15.50 -8.32 -8.20
CA LEU A 23 -16.95 -8.12 -8.39
C LEU A 23 -17.43 -8.79 -9.68
N ARG A 24 -16.70 -8.60 -10.80
CA ARG A 24 -17.00 -9.23 -12.10
C ARG A 24 -16.85 -10.75 -12.04
N MET A 25 -15.76 -11.25 -11.45
CA MET A 25 -15.47 -12.69 -11.39
C MET A 25 -16.45 -13.45 -10.50
N SER A 26 -16.89 -12.85 -9.40
CA SER A 26 -17.67 -13.51 -8.36
C SER A 26 -19.18 -13.30 -8.46
N GLY A 27 -19.63 -12.45 -9.38
CA GLY A 27 -21.05 -12.10 -9.50
C GLY A 27 -21.56 -11.18 -8.38
N GLY A 28 -20.70 -10.33 -7.82
CA GLY A 28 -21.08 -9.31 -6.84
C GLY A 28 -20.53 -9.46 -5.43
N ALA A 29 -19.60 -10.39 -5.19
CA ALA A 29 -18.82 -10.44 -3.96
C ALA A 29 -17.58 -9.55 -4.04
N THR A 30 -17.14 -9.03 -2.89
CA THR A 30 -16.12 -7.98 -2.80
C THR A 30 -14.81 -8.54 -2.26
N VAL A 31 -13.70 -7.87 -2.56
CA VAL A 31 -12.38 -8.26 -1.99
C VAL A 31 -12.36 -8.13 -0.47
N HIS A 32 -13.15 -7.20 0.09
CA HIS A 32 -13.25 -6.97 1.53
C HIS A 32 -14.01 -8.07 2.26
N GLU A 33 -15.12 -8.55 1.68
CA GLU A 33 -15.95 -9.64 2.20
C GLU A 33 -15.12 -10.92 2.38
N TYR A 34 -14.30 -11.26 1.38
CA TYR A 34 -13.50 -12.49 1.35
C TYR A 34 -12.06 -12.31 1.84
N GLY A 35 -11.63 -11.10 2.16
CA GLY A 35 -10.26 -10.83 2.64
C GLY A 35 -9.18 -11.15 1.60
N ILE A 36 -9.42 -10.83 0.33
CA ILE A 36 -8.53 -11.19 -0.79
C ILE A 36 -7.42 -10.15 -0.97
N GLU A 37 -6.60 -9.99 0.08
CA GLU A 37 -5.44 -9.09 0.06
C GLU A 37 -4.48 -9.38 -1.11
N PRO A 38 -4.15 -10.65 -1.47
CA PRO A 38 -3.24 -10.91 -2.58
C PRO A 38 -3.72 -10.39 -3.94
N LEU A 39 -5.04 -10.32 -4.18
CA LEU A 39 -5.59 -9.75 -5.42
C LEU A 39 -5.44 -8.23 -5.45
N ILE A 40 -5.59 -7.58 -4.30
CA ILE A 40 -5.34 -6.14 -4.15
C ILE A 40 -3.85 -5.88 -4.40
N SER A 41 -2.95 -6.62 -3.75
CA SER A 41 -1.50 -6.49 -3.94
C SER A 41 -1.09 -6.69 -5.39
N ALA A 42 -1.54 -7.76 -6.04
CA ALA A 42 -1.25 -8.04 -7.45
C ALA A 42 -1.78 -6.94 -8.39
N THR A 43 -2.94 -6.38 -8.11
CA THR A 43 -3.50 -5.31 -8.96
C THR A 43 -2.80 -3.98 -8.74
N ILE A 44 -2.42 -3.63 -7.49
CA ILE A 44 -1.57 -2.47 -7.21
C ILE A 44 -0.23 -2.61 -7.94
N ALA A 45 0.40 -3.79 -7.89
CA ALA A 45 1.64 -4.07 -8.59
C ALA A 45 1.50 -3.87 -10.11
N GLU A 46 0.45 -4.42 -10.72
CA GLU A 46 0.15 -4.21 -12.14
C GLU A 46 -0.05 -2.72 -12.48
N THR A 47 -0.79 -1.97 -11.66
CA THR A 47 -1.01 -0.53 -11.86
C THR A 47 0.30 0.27 -11.78
N LEU A 48 1.16 -0.02 -10.81
CA LEU A 48 2.47 0.61 -10.66
C LEU A 48 3.37 0.31 -11.86
N TYR A 49 3.47 -0.96 -12.26
CA TYR A 49 4.27 -1.39 -13.41
C TYR A 49 3.81 -0.73 -14.71
N ASN A 50 2.51 -0.78 -15.00
CA ASN A 50 1.95 -0.20 -16.22
C ASN A 50 2.16 1.31 -16.29
N SER A 51 2.10 2.00 -15.15
CA SER A 51 2.37 3.44 -15.09
C SER A 51 3.81 3.78 -15.48
N GLY A 52 4.79 3.00 -15.03
CA GLY A 52 6.18 3.16 -15.44
C GLY A 52 6.39 2.82 -16.92
N ALA A 53 5.82 1.71 -17.39
CA ALA A 53 5.88 1.31 -18.79
C ALA A 53 5.30 2.37 -19.74
N GLN A 54 4.17 3.00 -19.38
CA GLN A 54 3.58 4.09 -20.17
C GLN A 54 4.46 5.35 -20.23
N ARG A 55 5.31 5.58 -19.23
CA ARG A 55 6.29 6.68 -19.22
C ARG A 55 7.60 6.31 -19.94
N GLY A 56 7.72 5.08 -20.47
CA GLY A 56 8.97 4.56 -21.00
C GLY A 56 10.05 4.38 -19.93
N GLU A 57 9.65 4.28 -18.65
CA GLU A 57 10.58 4.02 -17.56
C GLU A 57 10.86 2.51 -17.48
N GLU A 58 12.14 2.14 -17.41
CA GLU A 58 12.54 0.80 -16.99
C GLU A 58 12.27 0.68 -15.49
N CYS A 59 11.26 -0.10 -15.12
CA CYS A 59 10.93 -0.43 -13.74
C CYS A 59 10.28 -1.81 -13.70
N PHE A 60 10.30 -2.45 -12.54
CA PHE A 60 9.54 -3.66 -12.31
C PHE A 60 8.97 -3.69 -10.90
N VAL A 61 8.10 -4.66 -10.67
CA VAL A 61 7.46 -4.89 -9.39
C VAL A 61 7.67 -6.34 -8.99
N THR A 62 7.83 -6.59 -7.70
CA THR A 62 7.79 -7.93 -7.12
C THR A 62 6.72 -7.97 -6.05
N LEU A 63 6.21 -9.16 -5.79
CA LEU A 63 5.26 -9.41 -4.71
C LEU A 63 5.95 -10.22 -3.61
N GLU A 64 5.49 -10.04 -2.38
CA GLU A 64 5.89 -10.88 -1.23
C GLU A 64 7.42 -10.93 -1.03
N THR A 65 8.11 -9.83 -1.33
CA THR A 65 9.57 -9.75 -1.28
C THR A 65 10.02 -9.66 0.17
N THR A 66 10.99 -10.48 0.54
CA THR A 66 11.46 -10.52 1.93
C THR A 66 12.15 -9.20 2.31
N CYS A 67 12.02 -8.80 3.58
CA CYS A 67 12.74 -7.64 4.09
C CYS A 67 14.27 -7.83 3.99
N TRP A 68 14.73 -9.08 4.02
CA TRP A 68 16.12 -9.46 3.76
C TRP A 68 16.56 -9.08 2.34
N GLU A 69 15.80 -9.46 1.30
CA GLU A 69 16.08 -9.06 -0.09
C GLU A 69 16.11 -7.54 -0.24
N LEU A 70 15.16 -6.84 0.40
CA LEU A 70 15.11 -5.38 0.37
C LEU A 70 16.39 -4.74 0.91
N VAL A 71 16.88 -5.20 2.07
CA VAL A 71 18.12 -4.71 2.66
C VAL A 71 19.32 -5.04 1.76
N LYS A 72 19.41 -6.28 1.30
CA LYS A 72 20.50 -6.75 0.42
C LYS A 72 20.64 -5.88 -0.82
N TRP A 73 19.55 -5.69 -1.55
CA TRP A 73 19.57 -4.94 -2.80
C TRP A 73 19.69 -3.43 -2.59
N SER A 74 19.15 -2.90 -1.49
CA SER A 74 19.34 -1.49 -1.14
C SER A 74 20.79 -1.13 -0.83
N LEU A 75 21.62 -2.09 -0.38
CA LEU A 75 23.01 -1.89 0.02
C LEU A 75 24.02 -2.40 -1.04
N GLY A 76 23.59 -2.68 -2.27
CA GLY A 76 24.50 -3.08 -3.34
C GLY A 76 24.87 -4.57 -3.39
N GLY A 77 24.15 -5.45 -2.69
CA GLY A 77 24.14 -6.90 -2.94
C GLY A 77 24.98 -7.76 -1.99
N GLU A 78 25.99 -7.21 -1.31
CA GLU A 78 26.75 -7.91 -0.26
C GLU A 78 26.48 -7.26 1.10
N VAL A 79 25.88 -8.02 2.02
CA VAL A 79 25.63 -7.56 3.39
C VAL A 79 26.07 -8.67 4.37
N GLU A 80 26.54 -8.32 5.56
CA GLU A 80 26.98 -9.30 6.55
C GLU A 80 25.79 -10.07 7.17
N ASP A 81 26.05 -11.32 7.56
CA ASP A 81 25.05 -12.22 8.18
C ASP A 81 24.38 -11.65 9.44
N SER A 82 25.10 -10.78 10.15
CA SER A 82 24.67 -10.10 11.36
C SER A 82 23.50 -9.14 11.13
N VAL A 83 23.39 -8.57 9.93
CA VAL A 83 22.35 -7.59 9.55
C VAL A 83 20.99 -8.26 9.31
N TYR A 84 20.98 -9.58 9.11
CA TYR A 84 19.84 -10.35 8.62
C TYR A 84 18.90 -10.91 9.70
N LYS A 85 19.36 -11.04 10.95
CA LYS A 85 18.62 -11.75 12.01
C LYS A 85 17.32 -11.07 12.46
N ASP A 86 17.18 -9.77 12.25
CA ASP A 86 15.99 -9.01 12.66
C ASP A 86 14.87 -9.00 11.61
N SER A 87 15.13 -9.49 10.39
CA SER A 87 14.18 -9.48 9.26
C SER A 87 13.66 -10.85 8.86
N ASP A 88 14.01 -11.89 9.61
CA ASP A 88 13.75 -13.28 9.22
C ASP A 88 12.24 -13.57 9.18
N GLY A 89 11.73 -13.90 7.99
CA GLY A 89 10.31 -14.19 7.73
C GLY A 89 9.40 -12.97 7.47
N GLN A 90 9.88 -11.73 7.60
CA GLN A 90 9.09 -10.55 7.23
C GLN A 90 9.20 -10.25 5.73
N ARG A 91 8.10 -9.75 5.15
CA ARG A 91 7.97 -9.46 3.72
C ARG A 91 7.17 -8.19 3.47
N GLY A 92 7.38 -7.61 2.30
CA GLY A 92 6.55 -6.55 1.72
C GLY A 92 5.63 -7.11 0.65
N ASP A 93 4.34 -6.78 0.72
CA ASP A 93 3.33 -7.31 -0.20
C ASP A 93 3.59 -6.90 -1.65
N VAL A 94 3.95 -5.63 -1.88
CA VAL A 94 4.33 -5.09 -3.19
C VAL A 94 5.61 -4.28 -3.05
N VAL A 95 6.61 -4.56 -3.89
CA VAL A 95 7.85 -3.79 -3.95
C VAL A 95 8.02 -3.22 -5.35
N TYR A 96 8.26 -1.92 -5.40
CA TYR A 96 8.55 -1.17 -6.63
C TYR A 96 10.06 -0.99 -6.80
N TRP A 97 10.57 -1.38 -7.96
CA TRP A 97 11.99 -1.35 -8.30
C TRP A 97 12.25 -0.34 -9.41
N ASN A 98 13.30 0.45 -9.25
CA ASN A 98 13.70 1.43 -10.24
C ASN A 98 14.52 0.80 -11.39
N ARG A 99 14.88 1.61 -12.38
CA ARG A 99 15.68 1.21 -13.56
C ARG A 99 17.05 0.63 -13.24
N HIS A 100 17.55 0.82 -12.03
CA HIS A 100 18.85 0.32 -11.60
C HIS A 100 18.73 -1.05 -10.90
N ASN A 101 17.55 -1.68 -10.93
CA ASN A 101 17.23 -2.90 -10.18
C ASN A 101 17.35 -2.72 -8.67
N LEU A 102 17.05 -1.52 -8.17
CA LEU A 102 17.12 -1.19 -6.76
C LEU A 102 15.72 -0.91 -6.22
N PRO A 103 15.37 -1.39 -5.02
CA PRO A 103 14.06 -1.18 -4.45
C PRO A 103 13.90 0.30 -4.08
N GLU A 104 12.78 0.92 -4.50
CA GLU A 104 12.48 2.34 -4.27
C GLU A 104 11.28 2.52 -3.35
N GLY A 105 10.32 1.59 -3.32
CA GLY A 105 9.22 1.65 -2.38
C GLY A 105 8.51 0.33 -2.11
N VAL A 106 7.78 0.30 -0.98
CA VAL A 106 7.05 -0.87 -0.48
C VAL A 106 5.61 -0.49 -0.16
N VAL A 107 4.66 -1.34 -0.53
CA VAL A 107 3.24 -1.22 -0.17
C VAL A 107 2.82 -2.45 0.62
N GLU A 108 2.09 -2.22 1.72
CA GLU A 108 1.45 -3.25 2.55
C GLU A 108 -0.06 -3.11 2.42
N VAL A 109 -0.74 -4.22 2.21
CA VAL A 109 -2.19 -4.26 2.03
C VAL A 109 -2.82 -4.85 3.26
N LYS A 110 -3.85 -4.17 3.78
CA LYS A 110 -4.66 -4.67 4.89
C LYS A 110 -6.12 -4.75 4.51
N ARG A 111 -6.78 -5.79 4.99
CA ARG A 111 -8.23 -5.93 4.92
C ARG A 111 -8.97 -4.79 5.63
N HIS A 112 -8.42 -4.31 6.73
CA HIS A 112 -9.08 -3.32 7.59
C HIS A 112 -8.21 -2.08 7.79
N PHE A 113 -8.72 -0.94 7.34
CA PHE A 113 -8.06 0.35 7.54
C PHE A 113 -8.28 0.89 8.96
N SER A 114 -7.32 0.62 9.84
CA SER A 114 -7.21 1.27 11.15
C SER A 114 -5.74 1.37 11.56
N PHE A 115 -5.39 2.37 12.36
CA PHE A 115 -4.02 2.53 12.85
C PHE A 115 -3.52 1.25 13.55
N SER A 116 -4.36 0.64 14.41
CA SER A 116 -4.00 -0.59 15.13
C SER A 116 -3.64 -1.77 14.21
N ASN A 117 -4.27 -1.88 13.03
CA ASN A 117 -4.03 -2.99 12.11
C ASN A 117 -2.86 -2.74 11.17
N CYS A 118 -2.46 -1.47 11.02
CA CYS A 118 -1.35 -1.06 10.16
C CYS A 118 -0.10 -0.70 10.95
N GLU A 119 -0.16 -0.58 12.28
CA GLU A 119 0.93 -0.06 13.10
C GLU A 119 2.21 -0.88 12.93
N ASP A 120 2.11 -2.20 13.00
CA ASP A 120 3.28 -3.08 12.91
C ASP A 120 3.95 -3.00 11.54
N ASP A 121 3.18 -2.88 10.46
CA ASP A 121 3.70 -2.71 9.11
C ASP A 121 4.31 -1.33 8.89
N ILE A 122 3.69 -0.27 9.43
CA ILE A 122 4.29 1.07 9.42
C ILE A 122 5.60 1.05 10.21
N ARG A 123 5.66 0.37 11.37
CA ARG A 123 6.87 0.24 12.18
C ARG A 123 7.97 -0.53 11.43
N LYS A 124 7.61 -1.65 10.80
CA LYS A 124 8.50 -2.46 9.96
C LYS A 124 9.11 -1.63 8.84
N ILE A 125 8.27 -0.99 8.02
CA ILE A 125 8.75 -0.20 6.89
C ILE A 125 9.50 1.05 7.37
N SER A 126 9.05 1.71 8.44
CA SER A 126 9.78 2.83 9.03
C SER A 126 11.17 2.41 9.51
N SER A 127 11.31 1.21 10.10
CA SER A 127 12.63 0.67 10.47
C SER A 127 13.52 0.46 9.25
N LEU A 128 12.98 -0.10 8.16
CA LEU A 128 13.71 -0.27 6.89
C LEU A 128 14.13 1.08 6.31
N LEU A 129 13.21 2.04 6.22
CA LEU A 129 13.49 3.39 5.74
C LEU A 129 14.52 4.10 6.62
N SER A 130 14.46 3.95 7.94
CA SER A 130 15.46 4.55 8.84
C SER A 130 16.85 3.96 8.68
N ARG A 131 16.97 2.71 8.22
CA ARG A 131 18.26 2.07 7.94
C ARG A 131 18.78 2.41 6.55
N LEU A 132 17.88 2.45 5.57
CA LEU A 132 18.22 2.47 4.15
C LEU A 132 18.10 3.85 3.50
N ASP A 133 17.35 4.79 4.08
CA ASP A 133 17.25 6.15 3.52
C ASP A 133 18.32 7.12 4.07
N THR A 134 19.03 6.75 5.16
CA THR A 134 20.10 7.58 5.77
C THR A 134 21.51 7.07 5.62
N GLN A 135 21.71 5.92 5.00
CA GLN A 135 23.04 5.61 4.47
C GLN A 135 23.10 6.22 3.08
N GLU A 136 24.18 6.94 2.76
CA GLU A 136 24.30 7.77 1.54
C GLU A 136 24.10 6.99 0.22
N GLU A 137 23.91 5.68 0.29
CA GLU A 137 23.80 4.75 -0.83
C GLU A 137 22.47 3.99 -0.91
N GLY A 138 21.63 4.04 0.13
CA GLY A 138 20.44 3.19 0.16
C GLY A 138 19.27 3.70 -0.68
N THR A 139 18.53 2.78 -1.29
CA THR A 139 17.64 3.10 -2.41
C THR A 139 16.16 3.16 -2.05
N LEU A 140 15.76 2.60 -0.91
CA LEU A 140 14.37 2.59 -0.47
C LEU A 140 13.93 3.98 0.03
N LYS A 141 12.95 4.60 -0.64
CA LYS A 141 12.57 6.01 -0.42
C LYS A 141 11.20 6.24 0.19
N TRP A 142 10.29 5.28 0.08
CA TRP A 142 8.96 5.42 0.64
C TRP A 142 8.34 4.08 1.03
N GLY A 143 7.42 4.15 1.99
CA GLY A 143 6.53 3.08 2.40
C GLY A 143 5.09 3.49 2.19
N ALA A 144 4.20 2.53 2.00
CA ALA A 144 2.78 2.79 1.97
C ALA A 144 1.98 1.65 2.62
N VAL A 145 0.84 2.01 3.19
CA VAL A 145 -0.20 1.06 3.58
C VAL A 145 -1.46 1.35 2.76
N ALA A 146 -2.12 0.31 2.29
CA ALA A 146 -3.34 0.38 1.49
C ALA A 146 -4.42 -0.53 2.06
N SER A 147 -5.69 -0.13 1.89
CA SER A 147 -6.81 -0.93 2.35
C SER A 147 -8.09 -0.56 1.63
N MET A 148 -9.01 -1.53 1.55
CA MET A 148 -10.37 -1.32 1.08
C MET A 148 -11.35 -1.44 2.25
N ARG A 149 -12.26 -0.47 2.36
CA ARG A 149 -13.37 -0.48 3.31
C ARG A 149 -14.69 -0.41 2.56
N GLU A 150 -15.66 -1.15 3.05
CA GLU A 150 -17.05 -1.06 2.61
C GLU A 150 -17.83 -0.05 3.46
N THR A 151 -18.74 0.69 2.83
CA THR A 151 -19.73 1.49 3.53
C THR A 151 -21.13 0.99 3.29
N THR A 152 -21.95 1.18 4.31
CA THR A 152 -23.35 0.78 4.33
C THR A 152 -24.24 1.95 4.71
N ASN A 153 -25.56 1.79 4.56
CA ASN A 153 -26.57 2.75 5.01
C ASN A 153 -26.47 3.11 6.51
N THR A 154 -25.80 2.29 7.32
CA THR A 154 -25.61 2.47 8.76
C THR A 154 -24.21 2.96 9.13
N SER A 155 -23.33 3.18 8.15
CA SER A 155 -21.97 3.64 8.38
C SER A 155 -21.98 5.09 8.88
N THR A 156 -21.52 5.30 10.11
CA THR A 156 -21.54 6.62 10.78
C THR A 156 -20.24 7.40 10.63
N LYS A 157 -19.13 6.71 10.33
CA LYS A 157 -17.80 7.34 10.26
C LYS A 157 -17.54 7.91 8.88
N ASP A 158 -17.44 9.24 8.81
CA ASP A 158 -17.00 9.98 7.64
C ASP A 158 -15.58 9.55 7.19
N LYS A 159 -15.39 9.40 5.88
CA LYS A 159 -14.14 8.90 5.30
C LYS A 159 -12.95 9.80 5.55
N LYS A 160 -13.15 11.13 5.54
CA LYS A 160 -12.10 12.10 5.81
C LYS A 160 -11.75 12.09 7.29
N ALA A 161 -12.74 11.93 8.18
CA ALA A 161 -12.50 11.79 9.61
C ALA A 161 -11.67 10.53 9.93
N VAL A 162 -11.96 9.40 9.28
CA VAL A 162 -11.16 8.15 9.42
C VAL A 162 -9.72 8.35 8.98
N LEU A 163 -9.50 8.95 7.79
CA LEU A 163 -8.15 9.21 7.30
C LEU A 163 -7.39 10.20 8.19
N LYS A 164 -8.07 11.25 8.67
CA LYS A 164 -7.47 12.25 9.57
C LYS A 164 -7.05 11.64 10.91
N ASP A 165 -7.90 10.83 11.53
CA ASP A 165 -7.55 10.11 12.77
C ASP A 165 -6.36 9.19 12.57
N PHE A 166 -6.32 8.46 11.45
CA PHE A 166 -5.21 7.58 11.10
C PHE A 166 -3.89 8.37 10.96
N LEU A 167 -3.89 9.46 10.18
CA LEU A 167 -2.71 10.29 9.96
C LEU A 167 -2.21 10.92 11.27
N SER A 168 -3.12 11.44 12.10
CA SER A 168 -2.76 12.03 13.40
C SER A 168 -2.01 11.03 14.29
N LYS A 169 -2.47 9.77 14.34
CA LYS A 169 -1.80 8.71 15.12
C LYS A 169 -0.45 8.31 14.54
N CYS A 170 -0.34 8.31 13.21
CA CYS A 170 0.95 8.07 12.53
C CYS A 170 1.96 9.17 12.88
N GLU A 171 1.57 10.43 12.77
CA GLU A 171 2.42 11.58 13.08
C GLU A 171 2.85 11.62 14.55
N GLU A 172 1.96 11.26 15.47
CA GLU A 172 2.26 11.14 16.90
C GLU A 172 3.28 10.01 17.18
N LYS A 173 3.07 8.83 16.58
CA LYS A 173 3.87 7.63 16.89
C LYS A 173 5.19 7.54 16.12
N PHE A 174 5.27 8.19 14.96
CA PHE A 174 6.42 8.15 14.05
C PHE A 174 6.84 9.58 13.66
N PRO A 175 7.32 10.39 14.63
CA PRO A 175 7.58 11.81 14.42
C PRO A 175 8.68 12.12 13.40
N ASP A 176 9.56 11.16 13.09
CA ASP A 176 10.64 11.33 12.11
C ASP A 176 10.18 11.15 10.66
N PHE A 177 8.90 10.84 10.45
CA PHE A 177 8.32 10.56 9.15
C PHE A 177 7.31 11.64 8.74
N THR A 178 7.20 11.84 7.44
CA THR A 178 6.10 12.61 6.83
C THR A 178 5.08 11.62 6.27
N PHE A 179 3.80 11.89 6.53
CA PHE A 179 2.70 11.06 6.09
C PHE A 179 1.82 11.83 5.10
N LYS A 180 1.41 11.16 4.02
CA LYS A 180 0.42 11.67 3.07
C LYS A 180 -0.65 10.60 2.87
N GLY A 181 -1.89 10.97 3.16
CA GLY A 181 -3.05 10.11 3.00
C GLY A 181 -3.92 10.51 1.82
N ARG A 182 -4.52 9.53 1.16
CA ARG A 182 -5.60 9.72 0.17
C ARG A 182 -6.70 8.70 0.47
N CYS A 183 -7.93 9.12 0.24
CA CYS A 183 -9.08 8.24 0.27
C CYS A 183 -9.99 8.59 -0.90
N GLU A 184 -10.44 7.57 -1.63
CA GLU A 184 -11.41 7.70 -2.70
C GLU A 184 -12.55 6.73 -2.53
N GLU A 185 -13.72 7.18 -2.95
CA GLU A 185 -14.96 6.45 -2.79
C GLU A 185 -15.62 6.24 -4.15
N VAL A 186 -16.09 5.02 -4.38
CA VAL A 186 -16.87 4.63 -5.55
C VAL A 186 -18.22 4.12 -5.05
N GLU A 187 -19.29 4.80 -5.42
CA GLU A 187 -20.65 4.39 -5.07
C GLU A 187 -21.04 3.07 -5.75
N VAL A 188 -21.83 2.28 -5.04
CA VAL A 188 -22.42 1.05 -5.58
C VAL A 188 -23.61 1.41 -6.45
N GLU A 189 -23.55 1.07 -7.73
CA GLU A 189 -24.66 1.28 -8.66
C GLU A 189 -25.92 0.56 -8.19
N ALA A 190 -27.06 1.25 -8.25
CA ALA A 190 -28.35 0.77 -7.73
C ALA A 190 -28.81 -0.56 -8.36
N ASP A 191 -28.52 -0.76 -9.64
CA ASP A 191 -28.96 -1.95 -10.40
C ASP A 191 -27.89 -3.07 -10.46
N SER A 192 -26.75 -2.89 -9.78
CA SER A 192 -25.64 -3.84 -9.79
C SER A 192 -25.99 -5.17 -9.11
N ALA A 193 -25.29 -6.23 -9.50
CA ALA A 193 -25.37 -7.53 -8.81
C ALA A 193 -25.00 -7.41 -7.32
N VAL A 194 -24.09 -6.50 -6.99
CA VAL A 194 -23.70 -6.16 -5.62
C VAL A 194 -24.92 -5.65 -4.85
N LYS A 195 -25.64 -4.67 -5.38
CA LYS A 195 -26.78 -4.07 -4.70
C LYS A 195 -27.93 -5.06 -4.51
N LYS A 196 -28.13 -5.96 -5.47
CA LYS A 196 -29.11 -7.07 -5.37
C LYS A 196 -28.76 -8.06 -4.25
N ARG A 197 -27.47 -8.36 -4.07
CA ARG A 197 -26.96 -9.27 -3.02
C ARG A 197 -26.92 -8.59 -1.64
N ARG A 198 -26.51 -7.32 -1.60
CA ARG A 198 -26.25 -6.52 -0.40
C ARG A 198 -26.88 -5.12 -0.52
N PRO A 199 -28.20 -5.01 -0.30
CA PRO A 199 -28.93 -3.74 -0.45
C PRO A 199 -28.45 -2.64 0.51
N GLU A 200 -27.83 -3.03 1.62
CA GLU A 200 -27.28 -2.13 2.62
C GLU A 200 -25.98 -1.45 2.18
N LEU A 201 -25.25 -2.02 1.22
CA LEU A 201 -23.94 -1.53 0.79
C LEU A 201 -24.11 -0.28 -0.10
N THR A 202 -23.38 0.80 0.19
CA THR A 202 -23.52 2.10 -0.48
C THR A 202 -22.30 2.49 -1.30
N ALA A 203 -21.09 2.21 -0.81
CA ALA A 203 -19.87 2.53 -1.54
C ALA A 203 -18.68 1.65 -1.13
N PHE A 204 -17.63 1.74 -1.93
CA PHE A 204 -16.31 1.19 -1.67
C PHE A 204 -15.34 2.35 -1.44
N GLN A 205 -14.60 2.30 -0.34
CA GLN A 205 -13.60 3.31 0.03
C GLN A 205 -12.21 2.69 -0.02
N ALA A 206 -11.38 3.13 -0.96
CA ALA A 206 -9.96 2.82 -0.97
C ALA A 206 -9.22 3.86 -0.12
N TYR A 207 -8.32 3.38 0.74
CA TYR A 207 -7.44 4.21 1.55
C TYR A 207 -5.99 3.86 1.20
N ALA A 208 -5.16 4.90 1.09
CA ALA A 208 -3.71 4.75 0.97
C ALA A 208 -3.05 5.80 1.85
N VAL A 209 -2.03 5.39 2.60
CA VAL A 209 -1.16 6.30 3.36
C VAL A 209 0.27 5.99 2.98
N LEU A 210 0.92 6.95 2.34
CA LEU A 210 2.33 6.88 1.97
C LEU A 210 3.15 7.70 2.97
N PHE A 211 4.31 7.18 3.33
CA PHE A 211 5.23 7.82 4.26
C PHE A 211 6.68 7.69 3.84
N ARG A 212 7.48 8.66 4.28
CA ARG A 212 8.93 8.72 4.05
C ARG A 212 9.60 9.42 5.23
N ARG A 213 10.89 9.19 5.42
CA ARG A 213 11.67 9.87 6.44
C ARG A 213 11.75 11.37 6.13
N LYS A 214 11.74 12.21 7.17
CA LYS A 214 12.05 13.64 7.05
C LYS A 214 13.52 13.79 6.66
N LYS A 215 13.81 14.63 5.66
CA LYS A 215 15.19 15.03 5.36
C LYS A 215 15.61 16.07 6.41
N GLU A 216 16.76 15.84 7.03
CA GLU A 216 17.44 16.82 7.89
C GLU A 216 17.95 18.01 7.06
#